data_AF-A0A5J4KXG1-F1
#
_entry.id   AF-A0A5J4KXG1-F1
#
_cell.length_a   1.000
_cell.length_b   1.000
_cell.length_c   1.000
_cell.angle_alpha   90.00
_cell.angle_beta   90.00
_cell.angle_gamma   90.00
#
_symmetry.space_group_name_H-M   'P 1'
#
loop_
_entity.id
_entity.type
_entity.pdbx_description
1 polymer ?
#
loop_
_entity_poly.entity_id
_entity_poly.type
_entity_poly.pdbx_seq_one_letter_code
_entity_poly.pdbx_strand_id
1 'polypeptide(L)'
;MLTDHADAAASISANPAPDVSVVRQRVIAGILDFLCLNILALIVNTTFGVVRIISGTLPQAGQTGWYPYTATTSVDWWWLALLAFSYFFVLETLFSTTIGKTGLGLYVIPAANERKSWRITPWQAFLRNILRPIEALQLFYALGAGLLTLICIERTKQHQHLGDLLAHTLVVDKKSLPNPPYPASQPHLRTAILLVVLASLLAGCSAFYYYGRPPLVIESLYNTHQLLGSNIQSYQLGTPAWGTDKNNRSIVTYPIQFKEIYHGKMQTCDGKLTLHWENFPSGWTSDGGYSHCTP
;
A
#
# COMPACT_ATOMS: atom_id res chain seq x y z
N MET A 1 -2.40 65.62 -10.09
CA MET A 1 -2.11 64.82 -8.89
C MET A 1 -2.79 63.46 -9.06
N LEU A 2 -2.33 62.65 -10.01
CA LEU A 2 -2.97 61.39 -10.45
C LEU A 2 -1.95 60.58 -11.27
N THR A 3 -0.97 59.96 -10.61
CA THR A 3 -0.11 58.91 -11.20
C THR A 3 0.60 58.17 -10.07
N ASP A 4 -0.03 57.15 -9.48
CA ASP A 4 0.65 56.25 -8.52
C ASP A 4 0.06 54.81 -8.51
N HIS A 5 -0.67 54.42 -9.56
CA HIS A 5 -1.27 53.08 -9.67
C HIS A 5 -0.71 52.23 -10.82
N ALA A 6 0.30 52.72 -11.54
CA ALA A 6 0.87 52.00 -12.70
C ALA A 6 2.04 51.05 -12.35
N ASP A 7 2.70 51.24 -11.20
CA ASP A 7 3.97 50.55 -10.93
C ASP A 7 3.85 49.19 -10.21
N ALA A 8 2.65 48.82 -9.74
CA ALA A 8 2.43 47.51 -9.10
C ALA A 8 2.25 46.34 -10.10
N ALA A 9 2.06 46.63 -11.39
CA ALA A 9 1.81 45.62 -12.42
C ALA A 9 3.08 45.14 -13.16
N ALA A 10 4.24 45.77 -12.91
CA ALA A 10 5.44 45.61 -13.74
C ALA A 10 6.48 44.59 -13.23
N SER A 11 6.26 43.89 -12.10
CA SER A 11 7.28 42.98 -11.53
C SER A 11 6.98 41.47 -11.71
N ILE A 12 5.99 41.08 -12.50
CA ILE A 12 5.72 39.66 -12.82
C ILE A 12 5.97 39.40 -14.32
N SER A 13 7.08 39.92 -14.82
CA SER A 13 7.65 39.57 -16.12
C SER A 13 9.04 38.99 -15.89
N ALA A 14 9.08 37.75 -15.44
CA ALA A 14 10.20 36.86 -15.66
C ALA A 14 9.62 35.45 -15.57
N ASN A 15 9.23 34.88 -16.69
CA ASN A 15 9.15 33.42 -16.80
C ASN A 15 10.55 32.92 -16.45
N PRO A 16 10.81 32.28 -15.30
CA PRO A 16 11.98 31.43 -15.25
C PRO A 16 11.63 30.29 -16.22
N ALA A 17 12.46 30.11 -17.25
CA ALA A 17 12.46 28.85 -17.97
C ALA A 17 12.41 27.71 -16.92
N PRO A 18 11.57 26.68 -17.11
CA PRO A 18 11.39 25.64 -16.11
C PRO A 18 12.77 25.03 -15.83
N ASP A 19 13.27 25.30 -14.63
CA ASP A 19 14.60 24.89 -14.22
C ASP A 19 14.65 23.36 -14.25
N VAL A 20 15.59 22.81 -15.03
CA VAL A 20 15.81 21.35 -15.19
C VAL A 20 16.02 20.68 -13.82
N SER A 21 16.47 21.45 -12.82
CA SER A 21 16.58 21.02 -11.42
C SER A 21 15.23 20.53 -10.84
N VAL A 22 14.11 21.14 -11.21
CA VAL A 22 12.77 20.84 -10.69
C VAL A 22 12.26 19.50 -11.22
N VAL A 23 12.55 19.16 -12.48
CA VAL A 23 12.17 17.86 -13.06
C VAL A 23 12.92 16.73 -12.37
N ARG A 24 14.24 16.88 -12.17
CA ARG A 24 15.06 15.89 -11.45
C ARG A 24 14.61 15.72 -10.00
N GLN A 25 14.32 16.82 -9.30
CA GLN A 25 13.81 16.76 -7.93
C GLN A 25 12.43 16.08 -7.85
N ARG A 26 11.55 16.27 -8.83
CA ARG A 26 10.26 15.56 -8.89
C ARG A 26 10.43 14.05 -9.06
N VAL A 27 11.37 13.61 -9.90
CA VAL A 27 11.68 12.17 -10.07
C VAL A 27 12.22 11.57 -8.77
N ILE A 28 13.15 12.25 -8.10
CA ILE A 28 13.71 11.79 -6.82
C ILE A 28 12.62 11.76 -5.73
N ALA A 29 11.73 12.75 -5.69
CA ALA A 29 10.57 12.74 -4.79
C ALA A 29 9.67 11.52 -5.04
N GLY A 30 9.40 11.21 -6.31
CA GLY A 30 8.62 10.03 -6.70
C GLY A 30 9.28 8.71 -6.28
N ILE A 31 10.60 8.60 -6.40
CA ILE A 31 11.36 7.42 -5.93
C ILE A 31 11.28 7.29 -4.39
N LEU A 32 11.40 8.40 -3.66
CA LEU A 32 11.29 8.37 -2.19
C LEU A 32 9.87 7.95 -1.75
N ASP A 33 8.85 8.52 -2.38
CA ASP A 33 7.46 8.13 -2.12
C ASP A 33 7.19 6.66 -2.49
N PHE A 34 7.79 6.17 -3.58
CA PHE A 34 7.73 4.75 -3.95
C PHE A 34 8.38 3.86 -2.88
N LEU A 35 9.54 4.24 -2.35
CA LEU A 35 10.19 3.50 -1.26
C LEU A 35 9.30 3.46 0.00
N CYS A 36 8.71 4.59 0.39
CA CYS A 36 7.77 4.64 1.52
C CYS A 36 6.55 3.74 1.29
N LEU A 37 5.98 3.75 0.08
CA LEU A 37 4.85 2.87 -0.27
C LEU A 37 5.24 1.38 -0.26
N ASN A 38 6.46 1.03 -0.66
CA ASN A 38 6.94 -0.36 -0.58
C ASN A 38 7.08 -0.83 0.87
N ILE A 39 7.55 0.04 1.78
CA ILE A 39 7.61 -0.28 3.22
C ILE A 39 6.20 -0.49 3.77
N LEU A 40 5.25 0.39 3.43
CA LEU A 40 3.85 0.25 3.85
C LEU A 40 3.22 -1.03 3.27
N ALA A 41 3.45 -1.31 1.98
CA ALA A 41 2.97 -2.52 1.32
C ALA A 41 3.57 -3.78 1.97
N LEU A 42 4.84 -3.76 2.36
CA LEU A 42 5.48 -4.85 3.08
C LEU A 42 4.79 -5.12 4.42
N ILE A 43 4.50 -4.07 5.20
CA ILE A 43 3.79 -4.19 6.48
C ILE A 43 2.40 -4.78 6.27
N VAL A 44 1.64 -4.27 5.28
CA VAL A 44 0.29 -4.74 4.96
C VAL A 44 0.32 -6.19 4.46
N ASN A 45 1.23 -6.55 3.55
CA ASN A 45 1.37 -7.90 3.05
C ASN A 45 1.81 -8.88 4.14
N THR A 46 2.66 -8.47 5.07
CA THR A 46 3.07 -9.33 6.20
C THR A 46 1.92 -9.55 7.18
N THR A 47 1.07 -8.53 7.37
CA THR A 47 -0.03 -8.55 8.35
C THR A 47 -1.28 -9.27 7.82
N PHE A 48 -1.66 -8.97 6.58
CA PHE A 48 -2.93 -9.38 5.97
C PHE A 48 -2.75 -10.28 4.74
N GLY A 49 -1.53 -10.45 4.24
CA GLY A 49 -1.29 -11.22 3.02
C GLY A 49 -1.51 -12.70 3.22
N VAL A 50 -2.06 -13.33 2.19
CA VAL A 50 -2.18 -14.78 2.09
C VAL A 50 -1.09 -15.27 1.15
N VAL A 51 -0.42 -16.36 1.52
CA VAL A 51 0.56 -16.98 0.63
C VAL A 51 -0.20 -17.63 -0.52
N ARG A 52 0.14 -17.22 -1.74
CA ARG A 52 -0.39 -17.78 -2.97
C ARG A 52 0.77 -18.23 -3.85
N ILE A 53 0.57 -19.34 -4.54
CA ILE A 53 1.57 -19.86 -5.47
C ILE A 53 1.32 -19.22 -6.83
N ILE A 54 2.36 -18.60 -7.39
CA ILE A 54 2.28 -17.92 -8.68
C ILE A 54 2.70 -18.88 -9.80
N SER A 55 3.72 -19.71 -9.56
CA SER A 55 4.28 -20.58 -10.58
C SER A 55 5.03 -21.78 -9.97
N GLY A 56 5.17 -22.84 -10.76
CA GLY A 56 5.95 -24.03 -10.42
C GLY A 56 5.11 -25.29 -10.28
N THR A 57 5.77 -26.37 -9.87
CA THR A 57 5.13 -27.66 -9.65
C THR A 57 4.91 -27.88 -8.15
N LEU A 58 3.69 -28.29 -7.80
CA LEU A 58 3.29 -28.50 -6.41
C LEU A 58 3.80 -29.87 -5.94
N PRO A 59 4.20 -29.99 -4.67
CA PRO A 59 4.28 -31.30 -4.04
C PRO A 59 2.90 -31.96 -4.13
N GLN A 60 2.82 -33.15 -4.74
CA GLN A 60 1.62 -33.98 -4.59
C GLN A 60 1.62 -34.57 -3.18
N ALA A 61 0.45 -34.59 -2.54
CA ALA A 61 0.26 -35.18 -1.22
C ALA A 61 0.89 -36.58 -1.15
N GLY A 62 1.76 -36.82 -0.17
CA GLY A 62 2.47 -38.09 0.02
C GLY A 62 3.77 -38.25 -0.76
N GLN A 63 4.23 -37.26 -1.54
CA GLN A 63 5.53 -37.32 -2.20
C GLN A 63 6.56 -36.40 -1.52
N THR A 64 7.70 -36.97 -1.14
CA THR A 64 8.85 -36.26 -0.59
C THR A 64 9.89 -36.02 -1.70
N GLY A 65 10.19 -34.76 -2.00
CA GLY A 65 11.13 -34.38 -3.05
C GLY A 65 11.37 -32.88 -3.08
N TRP A 66 12.33 -32.45 -3.89
CA TRP A 66 12.58 -31.02 -4.15
C TRP A 66 11.63 -30.54 -5.23
N TYR A 67 10.69 -29.65 -4.87
CA TYR A 67 9.73 -29.07 -5.80
C TYR A 67 10.02 -27.58 -5.98
N PRO A 68 10.37 -27.13 -7.20
CA PRO A 68 10.55 -25.71 -7.45
C PRO A 68 9.17 -25.04 -7.60
N TYR A 69 8.75 -24.33 -6.55
CA TYR A 69 7.58 -23.44 -6.62
C TYR A 69 7.96 -22.02 -6.18
N THR A 70 7.32 -21.04 -6.79
CA THR A 70 7.42 -19.63 -6.40
C THR A 70 6.12 -19.21 -5.75
N ALA A 71 6.21 -18.84 -4.47
CA ALA A 71 5.09 -18.31 -3.71
C ALA A 71 5.31 -16.81 -3.43
N THR A 72 4.21 -16.06 -3.42
CA THR A 72 4.20 -14.67 -2.94
C THR A 72 3.26 -14.56 -1.75
N THR A 73 3.59 -13.67 -0.82
CA THR A 73 2.66 -13.26 0.24
C THR A 73 2.16 -11.87 -0.13
N SER A 74 0.91 -11.77 -0.58
CA SER A 74 0.36 -10.49 -1.01
C SER A 74 -1.13 -10.39 -0.72
N VAL A 75 -1.56 -9.19 -0.36
CA VAL A 75 -2.98 -8.81 -0.40
C VAL A 75 -3.38 -8.52 -1.85
N ASP A 76 -4.66 -8.66 -2.17
CA ASP A 76 -5.15 -8.35 -3.51
C ASP A 76 -4.80 -6.92 -3.95
N TRP A 77 -4.56 -6.76 -5.26
CA TRP A 77 -4.04 -5.53 -5.86
C TRP A 77 -4.89 -4.28 -5.57
N TRP A 78 -6.20 -4.44 -5.44
CA TRP A 78 -7.13 -3.33 -5.21
C TRP A 78 -7.00 -2.74 -3.79
N TRP A 79 -6.65 -3.55 -2.79
CA TRP A 79 -6.32 -3.06 -1.46
C TRP A 79 -5.01 -2.27 -1.45
N LEU A 80 -4.00 -2.75 -2.18
CA LEU A 80 -2.73 -2.04 -2.33
C LEU A 80 -2.90 -0.72 -3.10
N ALA A 81 -3.79 -0.70 -4.10
CA ALA A 81 -4.16 0.51 -4.82
C ALA A 81 -4.87 1.52 -3.89
N LEU A 82 -5.79 1.05 -3.05
CA LEU A 82 -6.47 1.88 -2.05
C LEU A 82 -5.47 2.45 -1.03
N LEU A 83 -4.53 1.63 -0.55
CA LEU A 83 -3.45 2.06 0.33
C LEU A 83 -2.64 3.20 -0.31
N ALA A 84 -2.18 3.02 -1.56
CA ALA A 84 -1.42 4.03 -2.28
C ALA A 84 -2.24 5.32 -2.49
N PHE A 85 -3.52 5.20 -2.86
CA PHE A 85 -4.43 6.33 -2.99
C PHE A 85 -4.57 7.11 -1.67
N SER A 86 -4.82 6.39 -0.57
CA SER A 86 -5.00 6.98 0.76
C SER A 86 -3.75 7.71 1.24
N TYR A 87 -2.55 7.15 1.02
CA TYR A 87 -1.28 7.77 1.35
C TYR A 87 -1.13 9.14 0.68
N PHE A 88 -1.32 9.21 -0.64
CA PHE A 88 -1.17 10.47 -1.36
C PHE A 88 -2.29 11.46 -1.04
N PHE A 89 -3.53 10.99 -0.89
CA PHE A 89 -4.67 11.83 -0.58
C PHE A 89 -4.55 12.49 0.79
N VAL A 90 -4.26 11.70 1.83
CA VAL A 90 -4.13 12.22 3.20
C VAL A 90 -2.95 13.20 3.30
N LEU A 91 -1.80 12.88 2.70
CA LEU A 91 -0.64 13.77 2.77
C LEU A 91 -0.84 15.07 1.99
N GLU A 92 -1.38 15.01 0.77
CA GLU A 92 -1.59 16.22 -0.02
C GLU A 92 -2.74 17.10 0.51
N THR A 93 -3.77 16.51 1.11
CA THR A 93 -4.83 17.29 1.77
C THR A 93 -4.35 17.95 3.07
N LEU A 94 -3.54 17.25 3.87
CA LEU A 94 -3.07 17.76 5.16
C LEU A 94 -1.86 18.70 5.05
N PHE A 95 -0.95 18.47 4.11
CA PHE A 95 0.31 19.19 4.02
C PHE A 95 0.55 19.89 2.68
N SER A 96 -0.30 19.65 1.67
CA SER A 96 -0.08 20.12 0.29
C SER A 96 1.27 19.67 -0.31
N THR A 97 1.79 18.56 0.22
CA THR A 97 3.04 17.92 -0.18
C THR A 97 3.03 16.46 0.28
N THR A 98 3.92 15.64 -0.28
CA THR A 98 4.14 14.23 0.11
C THR A 98 5.45 14.11 0.89
N ILE A 99 5.77 12.95 1.47
CA ILE A 99 7.03 12.77 2.22
C ILE A 99 8.22 13.01 1.28
N GLY A 100 8.17 12.45 0.06
CA GLY A 100 9.17 12.66 -0.99
C GLY A 100 9.34 14.12 -1.38
N LYS A 101 8.23 14.81 -1.63
CA LYS A 101 8.25 16.23 -2.01
C LYS A 101 8.71 17.13 -0.86
N THR A 102 8.35 16.81 0.40
CA THR A 102 8.79 17.55 1.58
C THR A 102 10.31 17.48 1.75
N GLY A 103 10.90 16.28 1.58
CA GLY A 103 12.35 16.08 1.69
C GLY A 103 13.17 16.90 0.69
N LEU A 104 12.56 17.27 -0.45
CA LEU A 104 13.19 18.09 -1.49
C LEU A 104 12.70 19.54 -1.50
N GLY A 105 11.90 19.95 -0.52
CA GLY A 105 11.39 21.32 -0.43
C GLY A 105 10.38 21.69 -1.51
N LEU A 106 9.67 20.72 -2.09
CA LEU A 106 8.65 20.94 -3.11
C LEU A 106 7.27 21.08 -2.47
N TYR A 107 6.52 22.09 -2.94
CA TYR A 107 5.13 22.32 -2.56
C TYR A 107 4.23 22.28 -3.77
N VAL A 108 3.02 21.79 -3.55
CA VAL A 108 1.97 21.79 -4.55
C VAL A 108 1.03 22.96 -4.25
N ILE A 109 0.78 23.81 -5.25
CA ILE A 109 -0.06 25.01 -5.16
C ILE A 109 -1.11 25.03 -6.29
N PRO A 110 -2.27 25.68 -6.11
CA PRO A 110 -3.20 25.90 -7.22
C PRO A 110 -2.61 26.81 -8.30
N ALA A 111 -3.04 26.61 -9.55
CA ALA A 111 -2.62 27.38 -10.71
C ALA A 111 -3.06 28.85 -10.60
N ALA A 112 -2.34 29.75 -11.29
CA ALA A 112 -2.43 31.20 -11.10
C ALA A 112 -3.86 31.77 -11.31
N ASN A 113 -4.66 31.12 -12.14
CA ASN A 113 -6.06 31.44 -12.43
C ASN A 113 -7.03 31.14 -11.29
N GLU A 114 -6.69 30.25 -10.35
CA GLU A 114 -7.55 29.87 -9.20
C GLU A 114 -6.96 30.28 -7.84
N ARG A 115 -5.98 31.19 -7.82
CA ARG A 115 -5.21 31.57 -6.63
C ARG A 115 -6.03 32.40 -5.62
N LYS A 116 -7.07 31.83 -5.01
CA LYS A 116 -7.79 32.37 -3.83
C LYS A 116 -7.08 32.05 -2.51
N SER A 117 -6.27 30.99 -2.48
CA SER A 117 -5.47 30.57 -1.31
C SER A 117 -4.24 29.79 -1.79
N TRP A 118 -3.15 29.80 -1.01
CA TRP A 118 -1.94 28.99 -1.29
C TRP A 118 -2.10 27.51 -0.91
N ARG A 119 -3.34 27.07 -0.68
CA ARG A 119 -3.70 25.72 -0.23
C ARG A 119 -4.47 24.98 -1.32
N ILE A 120 -4.23 23.67 -1.40
CA ILE A 120 -4.99 22.78 -2.28
C ILE A 120 -6.30 22.42 -1.60
N THR A 121 -7.38 22.38 -2.37
CA THR A 121 -8.67 21.89 -1.89
C THR A 121 -8.71 20.36 -1.87
N PRO A 122 -9.47 19.72 -0.96
CA PRO A 122 -9.60 18.26 -0.94
C PRO A 122 -10.06 17.67 -2.28
N TRP A 123 -10.88 18.41 -3.03
CA TRP A 123 -11.32 18.03 -4.37
C TRP A 123 -10.19 17.99 -5.40
N GLN A 124 -9.32 19.01 -5.41
CA GLN A 124 -8.15 19.02 -6.29
C GLN A 124 -7.18 17.87 -5.95
N ALA A 125 -6.96 17.59 -4.66
CA ALA A 125 -6.15 16.44 -4.24
C ALA A 125 -6.79 15.09 -4.65
N PHE A 126 -8.12 14.97 -4.59
CA PHE A 126 -8.84 13.77 -5.01
C PHE A 126 -8.68 13.49 -6.50
N LEU A 127 -8.93 14.50 -7.35
CA LEU A 127 -8.79 14.38 -8.81
C LEU A 127 -7.38 13.99 -9.23
N ARG A 128 -6.35 14.56 -8.58
CA ARG A 128 -4.95 14.18 -8.82
C ARG A 128 -4.69 12.70 -8.50
N ASN A 129 -5.21 12.22 -7.38
CA ASN A 129 -4.92 10.87 -6.91
C ASN A 129 -5.67 9.77 -7.66
N ILE A 130 -6.83 10.07 -8.26
CA ILE A 130 -7.53 9.11 -9.13
C ILE A 130 -6.72 8.80 -10.39
N LEU A 131 -6.03 9.80 -10.94
CA LEU A 131 -5.25 9.61 -12.15
C LEU A 131 -3.88 8.97 -11.90
N ARG A 132 -3.39 8.97 -10.65
CA ARG A 132 -2.08 8.40 -10.30
C ARG A 132 -1.93 6.91 -10.61
N PRO A 133 -2.89 6.01 -10.30
CA PRO A 133 -2.77 4.62 -10.70
C PRO A 133 -2.59 4.45 -12.20
N ILE A 134 -3.32 5.24 -13.00
CA ILE A 134 -3.23 5.24 -14.47
C ILE A 134 -1.85 5.70 -14.92
N GLU A 135 -1.32 6.78 -14.33
CA GLU A 135 0.02 7.28 -14.62
C GLU A 135 1.14 6.33 -14.13
N ALA A 136 0.96 5.67 -12.98
CA ALA A 136 1.89 4.69 -12.44
C ALA A 136 1.94 3.42 -13.31
N LEU A 137 0.79 2.93 -13.77
CA LEU A 137 0.70 1.84 -14.73
C LEU A 137 1.47 2.16 -16.02
N GLN A 138 1.39 3.40 -16.52
CA GLN A 138 2.12 3.86 -17.70
C GLN A 138 3.64 3.90 -17.48
N LEU A 139 4.11 4.20 -16.26
CA LEU A 139 5.54 4.17 -15.90
C LEU A 139 6.07 2.74 -15.72
N PHE A 140 5.30 1.80 -15.18
CA PHE A 140 5.73 0.40 -15.08
C PHE A 140 5.74 -0.31 -16.44
N TYR A 141 4.85 0.09 -17.35
CA TYR A 141 4.89 -0.28 -18.78
C TYR A 141 5.92 0.55 -19.58
N ALA A 142 6.96 1.11 -18.94
CA ALA A 142 8.00 1.90 -19.61
C ALA A 142 8.79 1.15 -20.70
N LEU A 143 8.64 -0.17 -20.84
CA LEU A 143 9.17 -0.91 -21.99
C LEU A 143 8.27 -0.84 -23.26
N GLY A 144 7.09 -0.21 -23.20
CA GLY A 144 6.23 -0.07 -24.38
C GLY A 144 5.24 1.11 -24.42
N ALA A 145 4.86 1.72 -23.29
CA ALA A 145 3.77 2.71 -23.24
C ALA A 145 4.04 3.98 -22.41
N GLY A 146 5.26 4.18 -21.88
CA GLY A 146 5.65 5.39 -21.14
C GLY A 146 5.74 6.69 -21.97
N LEU A 147 5.45 6.61 -23.27
CA LEU A 147 5.57 7.71 -24.23
C LEU A 147 4.54 8.83 -23.96
N LEU A 148 3.33 8.51 -23.46
CA LEU A 148 2.28 9.52 -23.22
C LEU A 148 2.62 10.49 -22.09
N THR A 149 3.19 9.99 -20.99
CA THR A 149 3.63 10.85 -19.87
C THR A 149 4.79 11.74 -20.30
N LEU A 150 5.75 11.18 -21.07
CA LEU A 150 6.85 11.95 -21.65
C LEU A 150 6.36 13.00 -22.66
N ILE A 151 5.42 12.64 -23.54
CA ILE A 151 4.81 13.58 -24.50
C ILE A 151 4.04 14.69 -23.78
N CYS A 152 3.27 14.39 -22.72
CA CYS A 152 2.54 15.41 -21.97
C CYS A 152 3.49 16.36 -21.21
N ILE A 153 4.58 15.83 -20.66
CA ILE A 153 5.63 16.60 -19.99
C ILE A 153 6.38 17.48 -21.00
N GLU A 154 6.72 16.97 -22.19
CA GLU A 154 7.39 17.71 -23.26
C GLU A 154 6.49 18.75 -23.95
N ARG A 155 5.19 18.47 -24.08
CA ARG A 155 4.24 19.38 -24.73
C ARG A 155 3.74 20.50 -23.81
N THR A 156 3.78 20.30 -22.50
CA THR A 156 3.29 21.30 -21.54
C THR A 156 4.43 22.18 -21.06
N LYS A 157 4.35 23.49 -21.31
CA LYS A 157 5.39 24.48 -20.91
C LYS A 157 5.77 24.45 -19.42
N GLN A 158 4.93 23.86 -18.56
CA GLN A 158 5.12 23.74 -17.11
C GLN A 158 5.41 22.29 -16.64
N HIS A 159 5.65 21.34 -17.55
CA HIS A 159 6.00 19.95 -17.27
C HIS A 159 5.02 19.31 -16.26
N GLN A 160 3.71 19.48 -16.49
CA GLN A 160 2.64 19.01 -15.61
C GLN A 160 2.19 17.60 -16.01
N HIS A 161 1.89 16.77 -15.02
CA HIS A 161 1.23 15.48 -15.22
C HIS A 161 -0.24 15.67 -15.62
N LEU A 162 -0.88 14.62 -16.15
CA LEU A 162 -2.28 14.68 -16.56
C LEU A 162 -3.18 14.98 -15.35
N GLY A 163 -2.85 14.41 -14.19
CA GLY A 163 -3.50 14.74 -12.91
C GLY A 163 -3.32 16.19 -12.46
N ASP A 164 -2.16 16.80 -12.73
CA ASP A 164 -1.87 18.19 -12.36
C ASP A 164 -2.63 19.18 -13.26
N LEU A 165 -2.80 18.82 -14.54
CA LEU A 165 -3.58 19.60 -15.50
C LEU A 165 -5.07 19.58 -15.15
N LEU A 166 -5.64 18.40 -14.85
CA LEU A 166 -7.05 18.26 -14.47
C LEU A 166 -7.39 18.94 -13.15
N ALA A 167 -6.46 18.93 -12.21
CA ALA A 167 -6.66 19.57 -10.91
C ALA A 167 -6.22 21.03 -10.87
N HIS A 168 -5.80 21.61 -12.01
CA HIS A 168 -5.30 22.98 -12.11
C HIS A 168 -4.27 23.32 -11.02
N THR A 169 -3.23 22.51 -10.90
CA THR A 169 -2.22 22.63 -9.83
C THR A 169 -0.80 22.58 -10.37
N LEU A 170 0.13 23.21 -9.63
CA LEU A 170 1.52 23.39 -9.99
C LEU A 170 2.43 22.97 -8.83
N VAL A 171 3.56 22.35 -9.15
CA VAL A 171 4.59 22.01 -8.16
C VAL A 171 5.73 23.04 -8.25
N VAL A 172 5.99 23.74 -7.16
CA VAL A 172 6.99 24.81 -7.06
C VAL A 172 7.96 24.54 -5.90
N ASP A 173 9.17 25.08 -5.99
CA ASP A 173 10.12 25.10 -4.88
C ASP A 173 9.59 26.01 -3.76
N LYS A 174 9.68 25.55 -2.50
CA LYS A 174 9.36 26.31 -1.29
C LYS A 174 10.08 27.65 -1.25
N LYS A 175 11.33 27.71 -1.72
CA LYS A 175 12.16 28.92 -1.71
C LYS A 175 11.62 30.02 -2.61
N SER A 176 10.82 29.65 -3.61
CA SER A 176 10.21 30.58 -4.56
C SER A 176 8.87 31.15 -4.07
N LEU A 177 8.40 30.74 -2.88
CA LEU A 177 7.14 31.20 -2.30
C LEU A 177 7.38 32.36 -1.32
N PRO A 178 6.75 33.54 -1.54
CA PRO A 178 6.90 34.69 -0.64
C PRO A 178 6.21 34.48 0.72
N ASN A 179 5.23 33.57 0.82
CA ASN A 179 4.57 33.21 2.06
C ASN A 179 4.36 31.70 2.18
N PRO A 180 4.62 31.08 3.35
CA PRO A 180 4.31 29.67 3.54
C PRO A 180 2.78 29.45 3.49
N PRO A 181 2.31 28.36 2.87
CA PRO A 181 0.88 28.07 2.75
C PRO A 181 0.16 27.80 4.09
N TYR A 182 0.91 27.58 5.17
CA TYR A 182 0.40 27.32 6.51
C TYR A 182 1.12 28.17 7.58
N PRO A 183 0.40 28.74 8.56
CA PRO A 183 0.99 29.43 9.70
C PRO A 183 1.74 28.46 10.61
N ALA A 184 2.82 28.93 11.24
CA ALA A 184 3.81 28.11 11.96
C ALA A 184 3.26 27.25 13.12
N SER A 185 2.06 27.53 13.64
CA SER A 185 1.43 26.77 14.74
C SER A 185 0.56 25.59 14.27
N GLN A 186 0.11 25.57 13.01
CA GLN A 186 -0.75 24.51 12.47
C GLN A 186 -0.08 23.17 12.09
N PRO A 187 1.23 23.07 11.78
CA PRO A 187 1.82 21.78 11.41
C PRO A 187 1.86 20.81 12.60
N HIS A 188 2.12 21.29 13.83
CA HIS A 188 2.25 20.44 15.01
C HIS A 188 0.96 19.68 15.37
N LEU A 189 -0.19 20.35 15.30
CA LEU A 189 -1.48 19.71 15.57
C LEU A 189 -1.81 18.65 14.50
N ARG A 190 -1.52 18.94 13.22
CA ARG A 190 -1.74 18.00 12.12
C ARG A 190 -0.80 16.80 12.19
N THR A 191 0.46 17.03 12.56
CA THR A 191 1.41 15.94 12.81
C THR A 191 0.99 15.11 14.02
N ALA A 192 0.48 15.73 15.09
CA ALA A 192 -0.03 15.01 16.25
C ALA A 192 -1.25 14.15 15.89
N ILE A 193 -2.21 14.69 15.14
CA ILE A 193 -3.36 13.93 14.63
C ILE A 193 -2.88 12.75 13.77
N LEU A 194 -1.95 12.99 12.84
CA LEU A 194 -1.40 11.93 11.99
C LEU A 194 -0.67 10.85 12.81
N LEU A 195 0.10 11.23 13.83
CA LEU A 195 0.77 10.29 14.73
C LEU A 195 -0.22 9.47 15.55
N VAL A 196 -1.30 10.08 16.05
CA VAL A 196 -2.36 9.37 16.78
C VAL A 196 -3.08 8.39 15.86
N VAL A 197 -3.43 8.80 14.64
CA VAL A 197 -4.04 7.92 13.64
C VAL A 197 -3.10 6.78 13.24
N LEU A 198 -1.81 7.07 13.07
CA LEU A 198 -0.82 6.04 12.76
C LEU A 198 -0.66 5.05 13.93
N ALA A 199 -0.61 5.54 15.17
CA ALA A 199 -0.49 4.69 16.36
C ALA A 199 -1.73 3.81 16.54
N SER A 200 -2.94 4.33 16.31
CA SER A 200 -4.17 3.54 16.38
C SER A 200 -4.24 2.48 15.28
N LEU A 201 -3.80 2.81 14.06
CA LEU A 201 -3.66 1.85 12.97
C LEU A 201 -2.65 0.75 13.29
N LEU A 202 -1.48 1.10 13.84
CA LEU A 202 -0.47 0.11 14.23
C LEU A 202 -0.95 -0.81 15.36
N ALA A 203 -1.67 -0.27 16.35
CA ALA A 203 -2.30 -1.07 17.39
C ALA A 203 -3.35 -2.03 16.81
N GLY A 204 -4.18 -1.55 15.88
CA GLY A 204 -5.17 -2.38 15.17
C GLY A 204 -4.52 -3.47 14.32
N CYS A 205 -3.47 -3.16 13.56
CA CYS A 205 -2.68 -4.13 12.79
C CYS A 205 -2.04 -5.17 13.70
N SER A 206 -1.50 -4.77 14.86
CA SER A 206 -0.90 -5.68 15.83
C SER A 206 -1.93 -6.63 16.44
N ALA A 207 -3.12 -6.11 16.77
CA ALA A 207 -4.23 -6.92 17.26
C ALA A 207 -4.70 -7.91 16.18
N PHE A 208 -4.84 -7.48 14.92
CA PHE A 208 -5.19 -8.37 13.82
C PHE A 208 -4.12 -9.43 13.55
N TYR A 209 -2.84 -9.04 13.57
CA TYR A 209 -1.72 -9.95 13.38
C TYR A 209 -1.72 -11.10 14.39
N TYR A 210 -2.21 -10.84 15.61
CA TYR A 210 -2.37 -11.86 16.63
C TYR A 210 -3.71 -12.62 16.54
N TYR A 211 -4.86 -11.94 16.47
CA TYR A 211 -6.18 -12.59 16.55
C TYR A 211 -6.77 -13.01 15.19
N GLY A 212 -6.51 -12.25 14.13
CA GLY A 212 -7.11 -12.42 12.81
C GLY A 212 -6.23 -13.18 11.80
N ARG A 213 -4.93 -13.27 12.05
CA ARG A 213 -3.99 -13.99 11.19
C ARG A 213 -4.12 -15.53 11.19
N PRO A 214 -4.50 -16.23 12.28
CA PRO A 214 -4.50 -17.70 12.27
C PRO A 214 -5.29 -18.33 11.10
N PRO A 215 -6.51 -17.87 10.76
CA PRO A 215 -7.23 -18.36 9.58
C PRO A 215 -6.47 -18.18 8.26
N LEU A 216 -5.75 -17.07 8.08
CA LEU A 216 -4.94 -16.80 6.87
C LEU A 216 -3.75 -17.77 6.76
N VAL A 217 -3.18 -18.19 7.90
CA VAL A 217 -2.14 -19.22 7.92
C VAL A 217 -2.69 -20.58 7.48
N ILE A 218 -3.91 -20.92 7.89
CA ILE A 218 -4.59 -22.15 7.44
C ILE A 218 -4.87 -22.08 5.93
N GLU A 219 -5.35 -20.94 5.44
CA GLU A 219 -5.55 -20.72 4.00
C GLU A 219 -4.23 -20.83 3.22
N SER A 220 -3.13 -20.31 3.77
CA SER A 220 -1.79 -20.48 3.21
C SER A 220 -1.37 -21.95 3.13
N LEU A 221 -1.62 -22.75 4.18
CA LEU A 221 -1.32 -24.20 4.18
C LEU A 221 -2.17 -24.95 3.15
N TYR A 222 -3.44 -24.53 2.98
CA TYR A 222 -4.33 -25.08 1.97
C TYR A 222 -3.81 -24.78 0.55
N ASN A 223 -3.49 -23.52 0.26
CA ASN A 223 -2.98 -23.08 -1.05
C ASN A 223 -1.63 -23.75 -1.41
N THR A 224 -0.87 -24.19 -0.41
CA THR A 224 0.44 -24.83 -0.60
C THR A 224 0.39 -26.36 -0.56
N HIS A 225 -0.80 -26.97 -0.43
CA HIS A 225 -0.99 -28.42 -0.23
C HIS A 225 -0.21 -29.01 0.96
N GLN A 226 0.12 -28.17 1.93
CA GLN A 226 0.78 -28.58 3.18
C GLN A 226 -0.23 -28.82 4.31
N LEU A 227 -1.50 -28.46 4.09
CA LEU A 227 -2.57 -28.69 5.06
C LEU A 227 -2.77 -30.19 5.30
N LEU A 228 -2.38 -30.67 6.48
CA LEU A 228 -2.51 -32.07 6.92
C LEU A 228 -1.91 -33.11 5.94
N GLY A 229 -0.96 -32.70 5.11
CA GLY A 229 -0.25 -33.58 4.16
C GLY A 229 -1.11 -34.26 3.09
N SER A 230 -2.34 -33.77 2.85
CA SER A 230 -3.39 -34.42 2.03
C SER A 230 -3.83 -33.55 0.84
N ASN A 231 -4.40 -34.17 -0.20
CA ASN A 231 -4.94 -33.45 -1.37
C ASN A 231 -6.39 -33.04 -1.11
N ILE A 232 -6.55 -32.00 -0.28
CA ILE A 232 -7.83 -31.48 0.17
C ILE A 232 -8.46 -30.61 -0.92
N GLN A 233 -9.72 -30.89 -1.28
CA GLN A 233 -10.49 -30.13 -2.28
C GLN A 233 -11.28 -28.96 -1.69
N SER A 234 -11.70 -29.10 -0.43
CA SER A 234 -12.44 -28.08 0.30
C SER A 234 -12.32 -28.33 1.79
N TYR A 235 -12.35 -27.26 2.58
CA TYR A 235 -12.34 -27.34 4.03
C TYR A 235 -13.31 -26.32 4.62
N GLN A 236 -13.81 -26.63 5.82
CA GLN A 236 -14.63 -25.76 6.65
C GLN A 236 -14.02 -25.72 8.05
N LEU A 237 -13.83 -24.52 8.56
CA LEU A 237 -13.33 -24.28 9.92
C LEU A 237 -14.50 -24.08 10.87
N GLY A 238 -14.47 -24.76 12.01
CA GLY A 238 -15.37 -24.47 13.11
C GLY A 238 -14.82 -23.39 14.05
N THR A 239 -15.39 -23.30 15.25
CA THR A 239 -15.05 -22.26 16.22
C THR A 239 -13.65 -22.46 16.81
N PRO A 240 -12.82 -21.40 16.91
CA PRO A 240 -11.48 -21.49 17.49
C PRO A 240 -11.53 -21.70 19.00
N ALA A 241 -10.67 -22.60 19.49
CA ALA A 241 -10.37 -22.74 20.91
C ALA A 241 -8.98 -22.15 21.19
N TRP A 242 -8.95 -21.10 22.03
CA TRP A 242 -7.71 -20.43 22.44
C TRP A 242 -7.18 -21.07 23.73
N GLY A 243 -5.87 -21.27 23.80
CA GLY A 243 -5.24 -21.88 24.96
C GLY A 243 -3.75 -21.57 25.07
N THR A 244 -3.09 -22.27 25.97
CA THR A 244 -1.63 -22.23 26.12
C THR A 244 -1.05 -23.64 26.10
N ASP A 245 0.08 -23.78 25.42
CA ASP A 245 0.87 -25.02 25.41
C ASP A 245 1.67 -25.16 26.72
N LYS A 246 2.23 -26.35 26.98
CA LYS A 246 3.08 -26.69 28.14
C LYS A 246 4.25 -25.71 28.34
N ASN A 247 4.71 -25.08 27.26
CA ASN A 247 5.78 -24.09 27.27
C ASN A 247 5.28 -22.64 27.46
N ASN A 248 4.04 -22.44 27.93
CA ASN A 248 3.37 -21.12 28.06
C ASN A 248 3.29 -20.33 26.74
N ARG A 249 3.29 -21.03 25.60
CA ARG A 249 3.08 -20.40 24.28
C ARG A 249 1.59 -20.33 23.99
N SER A 250 1.14 -19.23 23.40
CA SER A 250 -0.24 -19.11 22.93
C SER A 250 -0.50 -20.10 21.81
N ILE A 251 -1.59 -20.85 21.92
CA ILE A 251 -2.05 -21.79 20.90
C ILE A 251 -3.49 -21.49 20.53
N VAL A 252 -3.82 -21.78 19.27
CA VAL A 252 -5.20 -21.76 18.79
C VAL A 252 -5.47 -23.05 18.03
N THR A 253 -6.53 -23.74 18.44
CA THR A 253 -6.96 -25.00 17.83
C THR A 253 -8.25 -24.79 17.07
N TYR A 254 -8.26 -25.16 15.80
CA TYR A 254 -9.43 -25.13 14.94
C TYR A 254 -9.93 -26.55 14.67
N PRO A 255 -11.20 -26.87 14.96
CA PRO A 255 -11.83 -28.04 14.37
C PRO A 255 -11.99 -27.80 12.87
N ILE A 256 -11.58 -28.77 12.07
CA ILE A 256 -11.60 -28.69 10.60
C ILE A 256 -12.35 -29.88 10.03
N GLN A 257 -13.30 -29.61 9.15
CA GLN A 257 -13.95 -30.62 8.32
C GLN A 257 -13.47 -30.44 6.90
N PHE A 258 -13.02 -31.50 6.23
CA PHE A 258 -12.48 -31.40 4.89
C PHE A 258 -12.85 -32.59 4.02
N LYS A 259 -12.81 -32.37 2.71
CA LYS A 259 -13.05 -33.41 1.70
C LYS A 259 -11.76 -33.70 0.97
N GLU A 260 -11.36 -34.96 0.98
CA GLU A 260 -10.18 -35.46 0.28
C GLU A 260 -10.60 -36.51 -0.76
N ILE A 261 -9.82 -36.62 -1.83
CA ILE A 261 -9.96 -37.70 -2.81
C ILE A 261 -8.99 -38.82 -2.43
N TYR A 262 -9.51 -39.91 -1.90
CA TYR A 262 -8.73 -41.11 -1.58
C TYR A 262 -9.12 -42.25 -2.53
N HIS A 263 -8.16 -42.79 -3.28
CA HIS A 263 -8.38 -43.78 -4.35
C HIS A 263 -9.53 -43.44 -5.32
N GLY A 264 -9.66 -42.17 -5.72
CA GLY A 264 -10.67 -41.71 -6.68
C GLY A 264 -12.09 -41.58 -6.11
N LYS A 265 -12.29 -41.79 -4.80
CA LYS A 265 -13.55 -41.53 -4.09
C LYS A 265 -13.39 -40.32 -3.17
N MET A 266 -14.44 -39.51 -3.13
CA MET A 266 -14.50 -38.36 -2.23
C MET A 266 -14.88 -38.84 -0.83
N GLN A 267 -14.00 -38.64 0.15
CA GLN A 267 -14.24 -38.96 1.55
C GLN A 267 -14.32 -37.67 2.37
N THR A 268 -15.16 -37.69 3.40
CA THR A 268 -15.28 -36.57 4.36
C THR A 268 -14.49 -36.93 5.61
N CYS A 269 -13.62 -36.02 6.03
CA CYS A 269 -12.73 -36.20 7.17
C CYS A 269 -12.95 -35.08 8.18
N ASP A 270 -12.91 -35.43 9.45
CA ASP A 270 -12.96 -34.49 10.57
C ASP A 270 -11.61 -34.50 11.28
N GLY A 271 -11.11 -33.34 11.65
CA GLY A 271 -9.83 -33.21 12.31
C GLY A 271 -9.73 -31.98 13.21
N LYS A 272 -8.56 -31.84 13.82
CA LYS A 272 -8.18 -30.59 14.50
C LYS A 272 -6.80 -30.17 14.06
N LEU A 273 -6.68 -28.88 13.76
CA LEU A 273 -5.43 -28.23 13.43
C LEU A 273 -5.04 -27.30 14.57
N THR A 274 -3.79 -27.39 15.03
CA THR A 274 -3.29 -26.50 16.09
C THR A 274 -2.18 -25.62 15.54
N LEU A 275 -2.32 -24.32 15.80
CA LEU A 275 -1.31 -23.32 15.49
C LEU A 275 -0.70 -22.82 16.80
N HIS A 276 0.60 -22.56 16.77
CA HIS A 276 1.33 -21.96 17.89
C HIS A 276 1.92 -20.62 17.51
N TRP A 277 2.02 -19.75 18.51
CA TRP A 277 2.59 -18.42 18.36
C TRP A 277 4.09 -18.43 18.68
N GLU A 278 4.92 -18.02 17.71
CA GLU A 278 6.39 -17.95 17.82
C GLU A 278 6.92 -16.54 18.06
N ASN A 279 6.05 -15.59 18.41
CA ASN A 279 6.37 -14.15 18.50
C ASN A 279 6.80 -13.52 17.18
N PHE A 280 6.96 -12.20 17.19
CA PHE A 280 7.41 -11.43 16.03
C PHE A 280 8.89 -11.75 15.73
N PRO A 281 9.29 -11.95 14.45
CA PRO A 281 8.52 -11.75 13.22
C PRO A 281 7.82 -12.99 12.64
N SER A 282 8.05 -14.18 13.19
CA SER A 282 7.49 -15.45 12.66
C SER A 282 5.96 -15.50 12.77
N GLY A 283 5.42 -15.13 13.94
CA GLY A 283 3.99 -15.11 14.22
C GLY A 283 3.40 -16.51 14.39
N TRP A 284 2.26 -16.80 13.77
CA TRP A 284 1.58 -18.10 13.86
C TRP A 284 2.19 -19.12 12.89
N THR A 285 2.55 -20.27 13.42
CA THR A 285 3.03 -21.43 12.66
C THR A 285 2.20 -22.68 13.02
N SER A 286 2.23 -23.69 12.16
CA SER A 286 1.46 -24.92 12.36
C SER A 286 2.31 -26.00 13.01
N ASP A 287 1.78 -26.63 14.06
CA ASP A 287 2.39 -27.79 14.73
C ASP A 287 1.83 -29.11 14.18
N GLY A 288 1.07 -29.04 13.08
CA GLY A 288 0.34 -30.16 12.52
C GLY A 288 -1.05 -30.35 13.14
N GLY A 289 -1.69 -31.47 12.79
CA GLY A 289 -3.04 -31.79 13.23
C GLY A 289 -3.34 -33.27 13.09
N TYR A 290 -4.40 -33.70 13.75
CA TYR A 290 -4.92 -35.06 13.61
C TYR A 290 -6.20 -35.02 12.79
N SER A 291 -6.38 -36.01 11.93
CA SER A 291 -7.59 -36.20 11.14
C SER A 291 -8.08 -37.63 11.24
N HIS A 292 -9.39 -37.79 11.18
CA HIS A 292 -10.09 -39.05 11.11
C HIS A 292 -11.05 -39.01 9.92
N CYS A 293 -10.82 -39.88 8.94
CA CYS A 293 -11.64 -39.97 7.74
C CYS A 293 -12.67 -41.08 7.91
N THR A 294 -13.93 -40.77 7.64
CA THR A 294 -14.98 -41.78 7.50
C THR A 294 -15.11 -42.15 6.01
N PRO A 295 -15.09 -43.45 5.66
CA PRO A 295 -15.12 -43.89 4.28
C PRO A 295 -16.44 -43.63 3.54
#